data_AF-A0A1Q2CE26-F1
#
_entry.id   AF-A0A1Q2CE26-F1
#
_cell.length_a   1.000
_cell.length_b   1.000
_cell.length_c   1.000
_cell.angle_alpha   90.00
_cell.angle_beta   90.00
_cell.angle_gamma   90.00
#
_symmetry.space_group_name_H-M   'P 1'
#
loop_
_entity.id
_entity.type
_entity.pdbx_description
1 polymer ?
#
loop_
_entity_poly.entity_id
_entity_poly.type
_entity_poly.pdbx_seq_one_letter_code
_entity_poly.pdbx_strand_id
1 'polypeptide(L)'
;MALRTNLPCMARSQWSANPLGFAGAWTGADGARWRTECDTPATGANACRSYRLTTVYSAEPRPTGGYDFAQDNQWVFNNIVMFR
;
A
#
# COMPACT_ATOMS: atom_id res chain seq x y z
N MET A 1 4.47 -21.93 -22.85
CA MET A 1 3.46 -22.19 -21.80
C MET A 1 3.39 -20.96 -20.91
N ALA A 2 2.44 -20.06 -21.15
CA ALA A 2 2.23 -18.91 -20.28
C ALA A 2 1.33 -19.35 -19.12
N LEU A 3 1.90 -19.58 -17.94
CA LEU A 3 1.07 -19.69 -16.74
C LEU A 3 0.39 -18.35 -16.54
N ARG A 4 -0.95 -18.34 -16.56
CA ARG A 4 -1.73 -17.17 -16.15
C ARG A 4 -1.45 -16.97 -14.66
N THR A 5 -0.73 -15.91 -14.32
CA THR A 5 -0.47 -15.49 -12.94
C THR A 5 -1.78 -15.05 -12.30
N ASN A 6 -2.54 -15.98 -11.73
CA ASN A 6 -3.68 -15.65 -10.87
C ASN A 6 -3.15 -15.51 -9.44
N LEU A 7 -3.07 -14.27 -8.95
CA LEU A 7 -2.47 -13.95 -7.65
C LEU A 7 -3.03 -14.80 -6.48
N PRO A 8 -4.36 -15.02 -6.36
CA PRO A 8 -4.93 -15.91 -5.34
C PRO A 8 -4.35 -17.33 -5.29
N CYS A 9 -3.85 -17.87 -6.40
CA CYS A 9 -3.35 -19.25 -6.50
C CYS A 9 -1.82 -19.34 -6.53
N MET A 10 -1.10 -18.25 -6.28
CA MET A 10 0.36 -18.20 -6.30
C MET A 10 0.94 -18.31 -4.89
N ALA A 11 1.99 -19.11 -4.70
CA ALA A 11 2.71 -19.11 -3.43
C ALA A 11 3.54 -17.84 -3.31
N ARG A 12 3.58 -17.27 -2.10
CA ARG A 12 4.33 -16.04 -1.81
C ARG A 12 5.80 -16.12 -2.22
N SER A 13 6.44 -17.28 -2.08
CA SER A 13 7.84 -17.51 -2.47
C SER A 13 8.09 -17.31 -3.96
N GLN A 14 7.08 -17.55 -4.82
CA GLN A 14 7.16 -17.32 -6.26
C GLN A 14 7.18 -15.83 -6.61
N TRP A 15 6.85 -14.95 -5.67
CA TRP A 15 6.84 -13.49 -5.82
C TRP A 15 7.82 -12.79 -4.88
N SER A 16 8.83 -13.51 -4.40
CA SER A 16 9.82 -13.04 -3.42
C SER A 16 10.63 -11.80 -3.87
N ALA A 17 10.74 -11.55 -5.17
CA ALA A 17 11.41 -10.37 -5.71
C ALA A 17 10.51 -9.13 -5.80
N ASN A 18 9.19 -9.27 -5.64
CA ASN A 18 8.27 -8.14 -5.70
C ASN A 18 8.10 -7.54 -4.29
N PRO A 19 8.41 -6.25 -4.07
CA PRO A 19 8.32 -5.62 -2.76
C PRO A 19 6.91 -5.54 -2.19
N LEU A 20 5.87 -5.74 -3.01
CA LEU A 20 4.49 -5.89 -2.55
C LEU A 20 4.23 -7.25 -1.86
N GLY A 21 5.17 -8.19 -1.96
CA GLY A 21 5.08 -9.55 -1.44
C GLY A 21 5.86 -9.78 -0.14
N PHE A 22 6.56 -8.79 0.41
CA PHE A 22 7.30 -8.93 1.67
C PHE A 22 7.31 -7.62 2.46
N ALA A 23 7.54 -7.72 3.77
CA ALA A 23 7.57 -6.54 4.62
C ALA A 23 8.82 -5.69 4.32
N GLY A 24 8.66 -4.39 4.16
CA GLY A 24 9.75 -3.48 3.83
C GLY A 24 9.30 -2.10 3.39
N ALA A 25 10.26 -1.23 3.08
CA ALA A 25 10.02 0.09 2.51
C ALA A 25 11.02 0.36 1.39
N TRP A 26 10.57 1.04 0.33
CA TRP A 26 11.40 1.32 -0.85
C TRP A 26 10.96 2.59 -1.55
N THR A 27 11.81 3.08 -2.47
CA THR A 27 11.41 4.07 -3.46
C THR A 27 11.06 3.33 -4.74
N GLY A 28 9.84 3.51 -5.22
CA GLY A 28 9.37 2.89 -6.45
C GLY A 28 10.06 3.50 -7.68
N ALA A 29 9.95 2.81 -8.82
CA ALA A 29 10.36 3.37 -10.11
C ALA A 29 9.55 4.63 -10.48
N ASP A 30 8.39 4.83 -9.85
CA ASP A 30 7.57 6.04 -9.93
C ASP A 30 8.11 7.20 -9.06
N GLY A 31 9.23 7.01 -8.35
CA GLY A 31 9.83 7.98 -7.44
C GLY A 31 9.11 8.12 -6.10
N ALA A 32 8.00 7.40 -5.89
CA ALA A 32 7.25 7.48 -4.65
C ALA A 32 7.88 6.62 -3.55
N ARG A 33 7.64 6.99 -2.30
CA ARG A 33 8.00 6.15 -1.15
C ARG A 33 6.87 5.17 -0.89
N TRP A 34 7.23 3.91 -0.72
CA TRP A 34 6.32 2.79 -0.48
C TRP A 34 6.70 2.07 0.81
N ARG A 35 5.72 1.44 1.45
CA ARG A 35 5.94 0.46 2.51
C ARG A 35 4.93 -0.67 2.44
N THR A 36 5.35 -1.88 2.82
CA THR A 36 4.52 -3.07 2.88
C THR A 36 4.64 -3.72 4.25
N GLU A 37 3.52 -4.17 4.79
CA GLU A 37 3.42 -5.01 5.98
C GLU A 37 2.75 -6.33 5.60
N CYS A 38 3.11 -7.43 6.26
CA CYS A 38 2.56 -8.75 5.97
C CYS A 38 2.37 -9.55 7.26
N ASP A 39 1.42 -10.48 7.25
CA ASP A 39 1.13 -11.38 8.38
C ASP A 39 0.85 -10.66 9.71
N THR A 40 0.27 -9.46 9.62
CA THR A 40 -0.16 -8.65 10.76
C THR A 40 -1.66 -8.83 11.02
N PRO A 41 -2.19 -8.40 12.18
CA PRO A 41 -3.64 -8.35 12.41
C PRO A 41 -4.41 -7.57 11.35
N ALA A 42 -3.78 -6.57 10.70
CA ALA A 42 -4.39 -5.78 9.65
C ALA A 42 -4.44 -6.51 8.28
N THR A 43 -3.60 -7.52 8.06
CA THR A 43 -3.52 -8.24 6.78
C THR A 43 -4.12 -9.64 6.85
N GLY A 44 -4.05 -10.30 8.01
CA GLY A 44 -4.22 -11.76 8.09
C GLY A 44 -2.96 -12.50 7.62
N ALA A 45 -3.00 -13.83 7.71
CA ALA A 45 -1.90 -14.70 7.27
C ALA A 45 -1.84 -14.82 5.75
N ASN A 46 -0.63 -15.00 5.21
CA ASN A 46 -0.36 -15.10 3.77
C ASN A 46 -0.84 -13.88 2.97
N ALA A 47 -0.91 -12.72 3.62
CA ALA A 47 -1.32 -11.48 3.00
C ALA A 47 -0.32 -10.36 3.27
N CYS A 48 -0.19 -9.46 2.30
CA CYS A 48 0.62 -8.26 2.37
C CYS A 48 -0.20 -7.03 1.99
N ARG A 49 -0.11 -5.98 2.79
CA ARG A 49 -0.75 -4.68 2.55
C ARG A 49 0.32 -3.64 2.28
N SER A 50 0.16 -2.90 1.19
CA SER A 50 1.10 -1.88 0.75
C SER A 50 0.49 -0.49 0.81
N TYR A 51 1.32 0.48 1.18
CA TYR A 51 0.99 1.88 1.35
C TYR A 51 1.92 2.73 0.48
N ARG A 52 1.39 3.83 -0.02
CA ARG A 52 2.15 4.84 -0.77
C ARG A 52 2.14 6.16 0.00
N LEU A 53 3.31 6.75 0.19
CA LEU A 53 3.40 8.08 0.78
C LEU A 53 2.84 9.10 -0.22
N THR A 54 1.82 9.84 0.21
CA THR A 54 1.05 10.72 -0.64
C THR A 54 0.78 12.03 0.09
N THR A 55 0.89 13.15 -0.62
CA THR A 55 0.41 14.43 -0.12
C THR A 55 -1.11 14.43 -0.16
N VAL A 56 -1.73 14.48 1.01
CA VAL A 56 -3.18 14.57 1.19
C VAL A 56 -3.56 15.99 1.58
N TYR A 57 -4.77 16.40 1.23
CA TYR A 57 -5.33 17.69 1.60
C TYR A 57 -6.45 17.49 2.60
N SER A 58 -6.39 18.20 3.73
CA SER A 58 -7.49 18.31 4.68
C SER A 58 -8.21 19.64 4.48
N ALA A 59 -9.51 19.65 4.79
CA ALA A 59 -10.33 20.85 4.78
C ALA A 59 -11.04 20.96 6.13
N GLU A 60 -10.77 22.04 6.85
CA GLU A 60 -11.39 22.33 8.14
C GLU A 60 -12.41 23.47 7.98
N PRO A 61 -13.68 23.27 8.34
CA PRO A 61 -14.70 24.30 8.17
C PRO A 61 -14.43 25.47 9.12
N ARG A 62 -14.52 26.70 8.60
CA ARG A 62 -14.37 27.91 9.43
C ARG A 62 -15.69 28.28 10.12
N PRO A 63 -15.65 28.79 11.37
CA PRO A 63 -16.86 29.21 12.09
C PRO A 63 -17.72 30.26 11.34
N THR A 64 -17.08 31.10 10.52
CA THR A 64 -17.73 32.18 9.76
C THR A 64 -18.11 31.77 8.33
N GLY A 65 -18.01 30.48 8.00
CA GLY A 65 -18.19 29.97 6.65
C GLY A 65 -16.88 29.85 5.85
N GLY A 66 -16.86 28.95 4.88
CA GLY A 66 -15.67 28.56 4.12
C GLY A 66 -14.86 27.45 4.79
N TYR A 67 -13.68 27.16 4.22
CA TYR A 67 -12.74 26.15 4.71
C TYR A 67 -11.33 26.72 4.82
N ASP A 68 -10.54 26.17 5.74
CA ASP A 68 -9.08 26.24 5.75
C ASP A 68 -8.54 24.93 5.19
N PHE A 69 -7.59 25.04 4.25
CA PHE A 69 -6.97 23.89 3.60
C PHE A 69 -5.54 23.72 4.10
N ALA A 70 -5.20 22.51 4.48
CA ALA A 70 -3.82 22.12 4.80
C ALA A 70 -3.41 20.92 3.96
N GLN A 71 -2.09 20.74 3.79
CA GLN A 71 -1.53 19.57 3.14
C GLN A 71 -0.56 18.86 4.07
N ASP A 72 -0.57 17.54 4.04
CA ASP A 72 0.35 16.70 4.81
C ASP A 72 0.75 15.44 4.02
N ASN A 73 1.91 14.88 4.30
CA ASN A 73 2.35 13.63 3.69
C ASN A 73 1.95 12.43 4.55
N GLN A 74 1.03 11.62 4.04
CA GLN A 74 0.48 10.48 4.77
C GLN A 74 0.70 9.16 4.03
N TRP A 75 0.84 8.08 4.81
CA TRP A 75 0.86 6.72 4.29
C TRP A 75 -0.56 6.27 3.98
N VAL A 76 -0.93 6.34 2.70
CA VAL A 76 -2.27 5.94 2.24
C VAL A 76 -2.24 4.48 1.81
N PHE A 77 -3.20 3.70 2.27
CA PHE A 77 -3.40 2.33 1.81
C PHE A 77 -3.59 2.32 0.29
N ASN A 78 -2.82 1.49 -0.40
CA ASN A 78 -2.89 1.38 -1.85
C ASN A 78 -3.53 0.05 -2.27
N ASN A 79 -2.98 -1.07 -1.79
CA ASN A 79 -3.45 -2.39 -2.19
C ASN A 79 -3.14 -3.46 -1.15
N ILE A 80 -3.85 -4.59 -1.24
CA ILE A 80 -3.56 -5.83 -0.51
C ILE A 80 -3.37 -6.96 -1.52
N VAL A 81 -2.43 -7.86 -1.25
CA VAL A 81 -2.20 -9.10 -2.01
C VAL A 81 -2.34 -10.28 -1.06
N MET A 82 -3.10 -11.28 -1.49
CA MET A 82 -3.28 -12.55 -0.79
C MET A 82 -2.63 -13.68 -1.61
N PHE A 83 -1.90 -14.56 -0.93
CA PHE A 83 -1.28 -15.76 -1.50
C PHE A 83 -2.00 -17.01 -1.01
N ARG A 84 -1.86 -18.11 -1.74
CA ARG A 84 -2.31 -19.44 -1.28
C ARG A 84 -1.40 -20.03 -0.21
#